data_AF-A0A661XI75-F1
#
_entry.id   AF-A0A661XI75-F1
#
_cell.length_a   1.000
_cell.length_b   1.000
_cell.length_c   1.000
_cell.angle_alpha   90.00
_cell.angle_beta   90.00
_cell.angle_gamma   90.00
#
_symmetry.space_group_name_H-M   'P 1'
#
loop_
_entity.id
_entity.type
_entity.pdbx_description
1 polymer ?
#
loop_
_entity_poly.entity_id
_entity_poly.type
_entity_poly.pdbx_seq_one_letter_code
_entity_poly.pdbx_strand_id
1 'polypeptide(L)'
;MRKETKYEMVGIIIVKDWYGNSGYANICIETDQEGYERIKKDPLQDYLSFGVAKVTYCEFEVFKEIIYRTPKKTITVAHNEPIETITSGTPDTEIYQTALEYPNYVKIKY
;
A
#
# COMPACT_ATOMS: atom_id res chain seq x y z
N MET A 1 -1.74 -20.63 21.57
CA MET A 1 -2.50 -19.91 20.52
C MET A 1 -1.58 -18.85 19.95
N ARG A 2 -1.25 -18.90 18.66
CA ARG A 2 -0.37 -17.90 18.04
C ARG A 2 -1.23 -16.76 17.51
N LYS A 3 -0.88 -15.52 17.85
CA LYS A 3 -1.47 -14.30 17.32
C LYS A 3 -0.51 -13.70 16.31
N GLU A 4 -1.01 -13.36 15.13
CA GLU A 4 -0.28 -12.69 14.06
C GLU A 4 -1.10 -11.46 13.67
N THR A 5 -0.42 -10.33 13.45
CA THR A 5 -1.04 -9.11 12.95
C THR A 5 -0.53 -8.89 11.53
N LYS A 6 -1.44 -8.65 10.60
CA LYS A 6 -1.12 -8.26 9.23
C LYS A 6 -1.72 -6.90 8.94
N TYR A 7 -1.08 -6.22 8.02
CA TYR A 7 -1.52 -4.96 7.47
C TYR A 7 -1.68 -5.13 5.97
N GLU A 8 -2.81 -4.66 5.46
CA GLU A 8 -3.06 -4.54 4.03
C GLU A 8 -3.21 -3.06 3.72
N MET A 9 -2.42 -2.55 2.79
CA MET A 9 -2.48 -1.14 2.38
C MET A 9 -2.93 -1.08 0.94
N VAL A 10 -4.08 -0.45 0.71
CA VAL A 10 -4.68 -0.35 -0.62
C VAL A 10 -4.69 1.11 -1.01
N GLY A 11 -4.20 1.43 -2.21
CA GLY A 11 -4.27 2.79 -2.70
C GLY A 11 -3.40 3.04 -3.93
N ILE A 12 -2.96 4.28 -4.09
CA ILE A 12 -2.34 4.79 -5.31
C ILE A 12 -0.94 5.31 -5.00
N ILE A 13 -0.01 5.01 -5.91
CA ILE A 13 1.25 5.72 -6.01
C ILE A 13 1.33 6.44 -7.36
N ILE A 14 1.91 7.64 -7.33
CA ILE A 14 2.33 8.36 -8.54
C ILE A 14 3.84 8.34 -8.56
N VAL A 15 4.39 7.94 -9.70
CA VAL A 15 5.82 7.70 -9.91
C VAL A 15 6.34 8.57 -11.02
N LYS A 16 7.64 8.86 -10.98
CA LYS A 16 8.38 9.36 -12.14
C LYS A 16 9.37 8.31 -12.61
N ASP A 17 9.40 8.10 -13.92
CA ASP A 17 10.44 7.29 -14.56
C ASP A 17 11.77 8.08 -14.65
N TRP A 18 12.80 7.42 -15.17
CA TRP A 18 14.13 8.00 -15.35
C TRP A 18 14.19 9.13 -16.39
N TYR A 19 13.17 9.23 -17.25
CA TYR A 19 13.03 10.27 -18.26
C TYR A 19 12.18 11.44 -17.78
N GLY A 20 11.67 11.38 -16.55
CA GLY A 20 10.84 12.41 -15.93
C GLY A 20 9.36 12.33 -16.27
N ASN A 21 8.92 11.28 -16.98
CA ASN A 21 7.51 11.05 -17.26
C ASN A 21 6.80 10.58 -15.98
N SER A 22 5.63 11.15 -15.74
CA SER A 22 4.78 10.75 -14.62
C SER A 22 3.88 9.58 -15.01
N GLY A 23 3.68 8.65 -14.09
CA GLY A 23 2.72 7.56 -14.21
C GLY A 23 2.13 7.21 -12.85
N TYR A 24 1.21 6.24 -12.82
CA TYR A 24 0.62 5.76 -11.57
C TYR A 24 0.62 4.24 -11.48
N ALA A 25 0.49 3.73 -10.26
CA ALA A 25 0.11 2.36 -10.01
C ALA A 25 -0.89 2.34 -8.84
N ASN A 26 -1.98 1.60 -9.03
CA ASN A 26 -2.81 1.17 -7.92
C ASN A 26 -2.12 -0.04 -7.29
N ILE A 27 -1.86 -0.01 -5.99
CA ILE A 27 -1.13 -1.06 -5.30
C ILE A 27 -1.88 -1.56 -4.07
N CYS A 28 -1.72 -2.85 -3.81
CA CYS A 28 -2.19 -3.54 -2.62
C CYS A 28 -0.97 -4.17 -1.95
N ILE A 29 -0.52 -3.60 -0.84
CA ILE A 29 0.66 -4.04 -0.10
C ILE A 29 0.21 -4.90 1.07
N GLU A 30 0.64 -6.16 1.10
CA GLU A 30 0.54 -7.02 2.28
C GLU A 30 1.86 -6.96 3.06
N THR A 31 1.79 -6.60 4.34
CA THR A 31 2.96 -6.52 5.22
C THR A 31 2.63 -6.91 6.67
N ASP A 32 3.68 -7.14 7.48
CA ASP A 32 3.57 -7.21 8.93
C ASP A 32 3.73 -5.83 9.60
N GLN A 33 3.81 -5.81 10.93
CA GLN A 33 4.01 -4.58 11.71
C GLN A 33 5.30 -3.85 11.30
N GLU A 34 6.39 -4.57 11.05
CA GLU A 34 7.69 -3.96 10.76
C GLU A 34 7.64 -3.24 9.42
N GLY A 35 7.12 -3.89 8.37
CA GLY A 35 6.98 -3.25 7.07
C GLY A 35 5.93 -2.13 7.08
N TYR A 36 4.87 -2.21 7.91
CA TYR A 36 3.94 -1.09 8.12
C TYR A 36 4.63 0.14 8.72
N GLU A 37 5.43 -0.05 9.77
CA GLU A 37 6.20 1.06 10.38
C GLU A 37 7.27 1.61 9.43
N ARG A 38 7.88 0.75 8.61
CA ARG A 38 8.83 1.16 7.55
C ARG A 38 8.14 2.06 6.52
N ILE A 39 6.93 1.69 6.09
CA ILE A 39 6.12 2.50 5.17
C ILE A 39 5.72 3.83 5.77
N LYS A 40 5.30 3.86 7.04
CA LYS A 40 4.97 5.12 7.70
C LYS A 40 6.15 6.08 7.84
N LYS A 41 7.36 5.55 8.04
CA LYS A 41 8.57 6.38 8.15
C LYS A 41 9.03 6.95 6.81
N ASP A 42 8.86 6.19 5.73
CA ASP A 42 9.22 6.62 4.38
C ASP A 42 8.13 6.24 3.35
N PRO A 43 7.02 7.00 3.29
CA PRO A 43 5.91 6.68 2.40
C PRO A 43 6.24 6.83 0.90
N LEU A 44 7.32 7.54 0.55
CA LEU A 44 7.73 7.77 -0.85
C LEU A 44 8.89 6.86 -1.27
N GLN A 45 9.14 5.79 -0.52
CA GLN A 45 10.08 4.74 -0.92
C GLN A 45 9.64 4.03 -2.21
N ASP A 46 10.54 3.27 -2.81
CA ASP A 46 10.23 2.50 -3.99
C ASP A 46 9.43 1.23 -3.65
N TYR A 47 8.23 1.12 -4.21
CA TYR A 47 7.37 -0.05 -4.08
C TYR A 47 7.44 -0.99 -5.28
N LEU A 48 8.00 -0.52 -6.41
CA LEU A 48 7.96 -1.23 -7.69
C LEU A 48 9.39 -1.59 -8.10
N SER A 49 9.67 -2.88 -8.31
CA SER A 49 11.04 -3.34 -8.58
C SER A 49 11.63 -2.89 -9.93
N PHE A 50 10.87 -2.25 -10.82
CA PHE A 50 11.32 -1.92 -12.18
C PHE A 50 10.72 -0.61 -12.72
N GLY A 51 11.54 0.17 -13.44
CA GLY A 51 11.10 1.30 -14.27
C GLY A 51 10.77 2.60 -13.52
N VAL A 52 10.84 2.61 -12.19
CA VAL A 52 10.60 3.81 -11.37
C VAL A 52 11.93 4.45 -10.98
N ALA A 53 12.03 5.76 -11.15
CA ALA A 53 13.14 6.54 -10.59
C ALA A 53 12.82 7.01 -9.16
N LYS A 54 11.56 7.38 -8.90
CA LYS A 54 11.05 7.70 -7.55
C LYS A 54 9.52 7.71 -7.49
N VAL A 55 8.98 7.44 -6.31
CA VAL A 55 7.59 7.78 -5.98
C VAL A 55 7.51 9.26 -5.62
N THR A 56 6.57 9.98 -6.20
CA THR A 56 6.36 11.42 -5.96
C THR A 56 5.11 11.72 -5.14
N TYR A 57 4.16 10.80 -5.10
CA TYR A 57 2.99 10.87 -4.25
C TYR A 57 2.50 9.46 -3.91
N CYS A 58 1.95 9.29 -2.72
CA CYS A 58 1.25 8.08 -2.32
C CYS A 58 0.02 8.41 -1.47
N GLU A 59 -0.99 7.55 -1.57
CA GLU A 59 -2.16 7.52 -0.70
C GLU A 59 -2.55 6.07 -0.46
N PHE A 60 -2.61 5.65 0.81
CA PHE A 60 -2.94 4.29 1.20
C PHE A 60 -3.97 4.26 2.32
N GLU A 61 -5.06 3.55 2.09
CA GLU A 61 -5.96 3.11 3.14
C GLU A 61 -5.36 1.88 3.82
N VAL A 62 -5.14 1.97 5.14
CA VAL A 62 -4.50 0.89 5.91
C VAL A 62 -5.58 0.06 6.59
N PHE A 63 -5.62 -1.22 6.27
CA PHE A 63 -6.47 -2.21 6.91
C PHE A 63 -5.64 -3.10 7.83
N LYS A 64 -6.24 -3.52 8.94
CA LYS A 64 -5.59 -4.38 9.93
C LYS A 64 -6.32 -5.71 10.00
N GLU A 65 -5.56 -6.79 9.92
CA GLU A 65 -6.05 -8.14 10.16
C GLU A 65 -5.36 -8.76 11.37
N ILE A 66 -6.14 -9.39 12.24
CA ILE A 66 -5.61 -10.16 13.36
C ILE A 66 -5.94 -11.64 13.12
N ILE A 67 -4.89 -12.45 12.98
CA ILE A 67 -5.01 -13.87 12.71
C ILE A 67 -4.66 -14.66 13.97
N TYR A 68 -5.61 -15.43 14.48
CA TYR A 68 -5.44 -16.35 15.58
C TYR A 68 -5.31 -17.78 15.05
N ARG A 69 -4.15 -18.41 15.26
CA ARG A 69 -3.90 -19.80 14.85
C ARG A 69 -3.84 -20.73 16.05
N THR A 70 -4.59 -21.82 15.95
CA THR A 70 -4.56 -22.98 16.85
C THR A 70 -4.34 -24.24 16.02
N PRO A 71 -3.94 -25.38 16.62
CA PRO A 71 -3.80 -26.63 15.86
C PRO A 71 -5.07 -27.09 15.14
N LYS A 72 -6.25 -26.61 15.55
CA LYS A 72 -7.55 -27.07 15.05
C LYS A 72 -8.24 -26.08 14.11
N LYS A 73 -7.88 -24.79 14.18
CA LYS A 73 -8.54 -23.73 13.41
C LYS A 73 -7.70 -22.46 13.31
N THR A 74 -7.97 -21.71 12.24
CA THR A 74 -7.56 -20.31 12.04
C THR A 74 -8.79 -19.42 12.17
N ILE A 75 -8.69 -18.34 12.93
CA ILE A 75 -9.69 -17.27 13.02
C ILE A 75 -9.05 -15.98 12.52
N THR A 76 -9.65 -15.34 11.53
CA THR A 76 -9.23 -14.02 11.05
C THR A 76 -10.26 -12.98 11.49
N VAL A 77 -9.77 -11.90 12.11
CA VAL A 77 -10.57 -10.71 12.42
C VAL A 77 -10.06 -9.62 11.48
N ALA A 78 -10.84 -9.33 10.43
CA ALA A 78 -10.58 -8.25 9.49
C ALA A 78 -11.49 -7.07 9.82
N HIS A 79 -10.94 -5.87 9.77
CA HIS A 79 -11.70 -4.63 9.87
C HIS A 79 -12.09 -4.18 8.46
N ASN A 80 -13.38 -3.89 8.23
CA ASN A 80 -13.87 -3.42 6.93
C ASN A 80 -13.64 -1.92 6.70
N GLU A 81 -13.21 -1.20 7.73
CA GLU A 81 -12.87 0.22 7.67
C GLU A 81 -11.36 0.38 7.86
N PRO A 82 -10.73 1.34 7.15
CA PRO A 82 -9.31 1.61 7.34
C PRO A 82 -9.06 2.15 8.75
N ILE A 83 -7.95 1.71 9.35
CA ILE A 83 -7.50 2.19 10.67
C ILE A 83 -6.84 3.57 10.57
N GLU A 84 -6.30 3.91 9.40
CA GLU A 84 -5.76 5.22 9.05
C GLU A 84 -5.57 5.32 7.52
N THR A 85 -5.26 6.54 7.06
CA THR A 85 -4.81 6.80 5.71
C THR A 85 -3.39 7.38 5.75
N ILE A 86 -2.47 6.81 4.98
CA ILE A 86 -1.12 7.33 4.80
C ILE A 86 -1.09 8.12 3.50
N THR A 87 -0.85 9.43 3.58
CA THR A 87 -0.73 10.29 2.39
C THR A 87 0.57 11.08 2.44
N SER A 88 1.30 11.13 1.33
CA SER A 88 2.53 11.91 1.20
C SER A 88 2.74 12.41 -0.23
N GLY A 89 3.39 13.56 -0.36
CA GLY A 89 3.62 14.23 -1.65
C GLY A 89 2.45 15.10 -2.12
N THR A 90 2.53 15.55 -3.37
CA THR A 90 1.46 16.32 -4.02
C THR A 90 1.11 15.61 -5.32
N PRO A 91 -0.16 15.22 -5.52
CA PRO A 91 -0.53 14.48 -6.71
C PRO A 91 -0.53 15.38 -7.94
N ASP A 92 -0.14 14.80 -9.06
CA ASP A 92 -0.56 15.31 -10.35
C ASP A 92 -2.06 14.98 -10.51
N THR A 93 -2.90 16.01 -10.52
CA THR A 93 -4.36 15.86 -10.44
C THR A 93 -4.91 15.02 -11.60
N GLU A 94 -4.41 15.20 -12.82
CA GLU A 94 -4.93 14.46 -13.99
C GLU A 94 -4.62 12.96 -13.87
N ILE A 95 -3.39 12.65 -13.45
CA ILE A 95 -2.95 11.27 -13.23
C ILE A 95 -3.69 10.63 -12.06
N TYR A 96 -3.90 11.38 -10.98
CA TYR A 96 -4.65 10.90 -9.82
C TYR A 96 -6.11 10.58 -10.17
N GLN A 97 -6.79 11.47 -10.90
CA GLN A 97 -8.16 11.20 -11.36
C GLN A 97 -8.22 9.97 -12.27
N THR A 98 -7.27 9.84 -13.21
CA THR A 98 -7.16 8.65 -14.06
C THR A 98 -6.96 7.37 -13.24
N ALA A 99 -6.16 7.43 -12.18
CA ALA A 99 -5.91 6.29 -11.30
C ALA A 99 -7.16 5.83 -10.54
N LEU A 100 -8.03 6.78 -10.16
CA LEU A 100 -9.33 6.53 -9.52
C LEU A 100 -10.36 5.97 -10.51
N GLU A 101 -10.37 6.46 -11.76
CA GLU A 101 -11.30 6.00 -12.80
C GLU A 101 -10.99 4.57 -13.27
N TYR A 102 -9.71 4.21 -13.36
CA TYR A 102 -9.24 2.92 -13.88
C TYR A 102 -8.36 2.19 -12.85
N PRO A 103 -8.94 1.71 -11.73
CA PRO A 103 -8.18 1.01 -10.70
C PRO A 103 -7.76 -0.38 -11.21
N ASN A 104 -6.44 -0.59 -11.31
CA ASN A 104 -5.86 -1.91 -11.58
C ASN A 104 -4.78 -2.22 -10.54
N TYR A 105 -5.16 -2.95 -9.51
CA TYR A 105 -4.31 -3.17 -8.34
C TYR A 105 -3.22 -4.21 -8.62
N VAL A 106 -1.98 -3.78 -8.43
CA VAL A 106 -0.81 -4.66 -8.37
C VAL A 106 -0.62 -5.09 -6.92
N LYS A 107 -0.65 -6.40 -6.68
CA LYS A 107 -0.43 -6.98 -5.36
C LYS A 107 1.06 -7.12 -5.07
N ILE A 108 1.50 -6.58 -3.94
CA ILE A 108 2.89 -6.56 -3.50
C ILE A 108 2.96 -7.22 -2.12
N LYS A 109 3.93 -8.12 -1.93
CA LYS A 109 4.30 -8.64 -0.61
C LYS A 109 5.58 -7.95 -0.18
N TYR A 110 5.54 -7.29 0.98
CA TYR A 110 6.58 -6.36 1.42
C TYR A 110 7.22 -6.75 2.76
#